data_AF-A0A392M3T7-F1
#
_entry.id   AF-A0A392M3T7-F1
#
_cell.length_a   1.000
_cell.length_b   1.000
_cell.length_c   1.000
_cell.angle_alpha   90.00
_cell.angle_beta   90.00
_cell.angle_gamma   90.00
#
_symmetry.space_group_name_H-M   'P 1'
#
loop_
_entity.id
_entity.type
_entity.pdbx_description
1 polymer ?
#
loop_
_entity_poly.entity_id
_entity_poly.type
_entity_poly.pdbx_seq_one_letter_code
_entity_poly.pdbx_strand_id
1 'polypeptide(L)'
;MKFFIHEKNPENYAIKKGISDNRLEKHVQDICVQKVNELSQYQMVWVDEDGFLLRPLDPGRLMTKYYLRFDTMKQIMRTPENCSLEDALRVVCFAEEISWIQLRRNEKKLLNEINADKDGRLRFHILENKGKKKKRIQTREEKIFILANDCLTGDPSAHDLSLIQDMNSICSNGYRIAKCMKDYFVYKRNFKGAVNSALLAKSFNQKLWDDSPYLLKQLPGIGMVTAKALHSMGVKSFEALAEADPRKIEIVTGRKYPFGNHIKDSLLSLPPKVDVKLAEIESHTHGKSKLVVTLTRISQSGQSAKRHYADMIIGSEEDNTILFHEKIRVDQFSRYMN
;
A
#
# COMPACT_ATOMS: atom_id res chain seq x y z
N MET A 1 -16.60 -14.48 25.67
CA MET A 1 -17.12 -15.60 24.85
C MET A 1 -16.16 -16.80 24.70
N LYS A 2 -14.84 -16.71 24.96
CA LYS A 2 -13.93 -17.88 24.93
C LYS A 2 -13.82 -18.68 26.24
N PHE A 3 -14.04 -18.05 27.40
CA PHE A 3 -13.93 -18.72 28.71
C PHE A 3 -14.91 -19.90 28.88
N PHE A 4 -16.15 -19.78 28.38
CA PHE A 4 -17.18 -20.83 28.51
C PHE A 4 -16.91 -22.12 27.71
N ILE A 5 -16.02 -22.11 26.70
CA ILE A 5 -15.77 -23.31 25.88
C ILE A 5 -14.69 -24.19 26.52
N HIS A 6 -13.78 -23.61 27.31
CA HIS A 6 -12.73 -24.34 28.02
C HIS A 6 -13.28 -25.38 29.01
N GLU A 7 -14.45 -25.12 29.60
CA GLU A 7 -15.12 -26.06 30.50
C GLU A 7 -15.78 -27.23 29.77
N LYS A 8 -16.31 -27.01 28.56
CA LYS A 8 -17.07 -28.04 27.82
C LYS A 8 -16.20 -29.03 27.05
N ASN A 9 -15.05 -28.59 26.51
CA ASN A 9 -14.13 -29.46 25.74
C ASN A 9 -12.65 -29.10 25.94
N PRO A 10 -12.09 -29.28 27.15
CA PRO A 10 -10.74 -28.84 27.49
C PRO A 10 -9.63 -29.46 26.61
N GLU A 11 -9.79 -30.70 26.17
CA GLU A 11 -8.78 -31.40 25.35
C GLU A 11 -8.52 -30.72 23.99
N ASN A 12 -9.52 -30.06 23.41
CA ASN A 12 -9.38 -29.30 22.16
C ASN A 12 -8.53 -28.03 22.31
N TYR A 13 -8.23 -27.63 23.54
CA TYR A 13 -7.41 -26.46 23.88
C TYR A 13 -6.08 -26.85 24.54
N ALA A 14 -5.68 -28.12 24.41
CA ALA A 14 -4.51 -28.69 25.10
C ALA A 14 -4.60 -28.60 26.65
N ILE A 15 -5.82 -28.52 27.19
CA ILE A 15 -6.10 -28.52 28.62
C ILE A 15 -6.46 -29.96 29.01
N LYS A 16 -5.75 -30.55 29.99
CA LYS A 16 -6.06 -31.92 30.47
C LYS A 16 -7.45 -31.95 31.14
N LYS A 17 -8.25 -33.01 30.94
CA LYS A 17 -9.51 -33.21 31.68
C LYS A 17 -9.27 -33.31 33.19
N GLY A 18 -10.16 -32.73 34.00
CA GLY A 18 -10.11 -32.81 35.48
C GLY A 18 -9.19 -31.80 36.17
N ILE A 19 -8.83 -30.71 35.48
CA ILE A 19 -8.08 -29.59 36.05
C ILE A 19 -9.02 -28.77 36.96
N SER A 20 -8.60 -28.49 38.19
CA SER A 20 -9.31 -27.59 39.12
C SER A 20 -9.31 -26.14 38.60
N ASP A 21 -10.32 -25.35 38.94
CA ASP A 21 -10.48 -23.97 38.45
C ASP A 21 -9.20 -23.13 38.60
N ASN A 22 -8.51 -23.22 39.75
CA ASN A 22 -7.21 -22.56 39.97
C ASN A 22 -6.11 -22.94 38.95
N ARG A 23 -6.09 -24.19 38.48
CA ARG A 23 -5.09 -24.63 37.49
C ARG A 23 -5.46 -24.15 36.07
N LEU A 24 -6.75 -23.96 35.79
CA LEU A 24 -7.21 -23.37 34.53
C LEU A 24 -6.85 -21.88 34.47
N GLU A 25 -7.13 -21.13 35.54
CA GLU A 25 -6.75 -19.71 35.63
C GLU A 25 -5.25 -19.52 35.46
N LYS A 26 -4.44 -20.33 36.15
CA LYS A 26 -2.99 -20.32 36.00
C LYS A 26 -2.54 -20.60 34.56
N HIS A 27 -3.15 -21.59 33.89
CA HIS A 27 -2.81 -21.90 32.50
C HIS A 27 -3.13 -20.75 31.54
N VAL A 28 -4.27 -20.08 31.71
CA VAL A 28 -4.63 -18.89 30.93
C VAL A 28 -3.66 -17.75 31.21
N GLN A 29 -3.29 -17.54 32.49
CA GLN A 29 -2.30 -16.55 32.88
C GLN A 29 -0.94 -16.83 32.22
N ASP A 30 -0.48 -18.08 32.22
CA ASP A 30 0.78 -18.49 31.57
C ASP A 30 0.76 -18.18 30.06
N ILE A 31 -0.36 -18.44 29.38
CA ILE A 31 -0.53 -18.09 27.96
C ILE A 31 -0.47 -16.56 27.76
N CYS A 32 -1.14 -15.79 28.62
CA CYS A 32 -1.13 -14.33 28.55
C CYS A 32 0.29 -13.78 28.74
N VAL A 33 1.01 -14.25 29.77
CA VAL A 33 2.40 -13.86 30.03
C VAL A 33 3.29 -14.22 28.85
N GLN A 34 3.17 -15.44 28.31
CA GLN A 34 3.93 -15.86 27.13
C GLN A 34 3.69 -14.94 25.93
N LYS A 35 2.43 -14.57 25.67
CA LYS A 35 2.07 -13.71 24.53
C LYS A 35 2.46 -12.26 24.73
N VAL A 36 2.38 -11.74 25.95
CA VAL A 36 2.90 -10.39 26.28
C VAL A 36 4.41 -10.34 26.10
N ASN A 37 5.13 -11.37 26.57
CA ASN A 37 6.58 -11.47 26.38
C ASN A 37 6.95 -11.54 24.89
N GLU A 38 6.21 -12.31 24.09
CA GLU A 38 6.39 -12.37 22.65
C GLU A 38 6.17 -11.00 21.98
N LEU A 39 5.10 -10.28 22.35
CA LEU A 39 4.84 -8.92 21.84
C LEU A 39 5.93 -7.92 22.26
N SER A 40 6.44 -8.04 23.48
CA SER A 40 7.49 -7.19 24.03
C SER A 40 8.82 -7.40 23.30
N GLN A 41 9.19 -8.67 23.07
CA GLN A 41 10.40 -9.05 22.32
C GLN A 41 10.46 -8.43 20.92
N TYR A 42 9.30 -8.26 20.27
CA TYR A 42 9.20 -7.66 18.95
C TYR A 42 8.78 -6.17 18.97
N GLN A 43 8.94 -5.49 20.11
CA GLN A 43 8.68 -4.05 20.27
C GLN A 43 7.26 -3.61 19.85
N MET A 44 6.27 -4.49 20.05
CA MET A 44 4.85 -4.13 19.87
C MET A 44 4.29 -3.46 21.12
N VAL A 45 4.79 -3.89 22.28
CA VAL A 45 4.43 -3.38 23.60
C VAL A 45 5.69 -3.17 24.41
N TRP A 46 5.61 -2.26 25.37
CA TRP A 46 6.59 -2.10 26.43
C TRP A 46 5.98 -2.65 27.72
N VAL A 47 6.81 -3.32 28.50
CA VAL A 47 6.49 -3.87 29.82
C VAL A 47 7.52 -3.28 30.80
N ASP A 48 7.06 -2.87 31.98
CA ASP A 48 7.95 -2.42 33.05
C ASP A 48 8.77 -3.57 33.66
N GLU A 49 9.75 -3.23 34.50
CA GLU A 49 10.65 -4.22 35.13
C GLU A 49 9.90 -5.24 35.99
N ASP A 50 8.82 -4.80 36.64
CA ASP A 50 7.99 -5.63 37.52
C ASP A 50 6.90 -6.43 36.77
N GLY A 51 6.65 -6.14 35.49
CA GLY A 51 5.66 -6.85 34.67
C GLY A 51 4.21 -6.45 34.88
N PHE A 52 3.94 -5.37 35.62
CA PHE A 52 2.58 -4.92 35.95
C PHE A 52 2.03 -3.86 34.97
N LEU A 53 2.89 -3.08 34.32
CA LEU A 53 2.49 -2.03 33.41
C LEU A 53 2.74 -2.43 31.95
N LEU A 54 1.67 -2.50 31.18
CA LEU A 54 1.71 -2.75 29.74
C LEU A 54 1.37 -1.46 28.98
N ARG A 55 2.22 -1.05 28.04
CA ARG A 55 1.96 0.10 27.16
C ARG A 55 2.18 -0.27 25.69
N PRO A 56 1.26 0.08 24.77
CA PRO A 56 1.48 -0.17 23.35
C PRO A 56 2.58 0.75 22.79
N LEU A 57 3.45 0.19 21.95
CA LEU A 57 4.43 0.94 21.16
C LEU A 57 3.86 1.23 19.77
N ASP A 58 4.44 2.20 19.05
CA ASP A 58 3.96 2.57 17.71
C ASP A 58 3.85 1.40 16.73
N PRO A 59 4.80 0.45 16.65
CA PRO A 59 4.63 -0.74 15.81
C PRO A 59 3.36 -1.54 16.14
N GLY A 60 3.07 -1.74 17.43
CA GLY A 60 1.85 -2.42 17.89
C GLY A 60 0.58 -1.63 17.57
N ARG A 61 0.58 -0.30 17.78
CA ARG A 61 -0.55 0.56 17.42
C ARG A 61 -0.82 0.52 15.92
N LEU A 62 0.23 0.55 15.09
CA LEU A 62 0.11 0.48 13.64
C LEU A 62 -0.42 -0.88 13.19
N MET A 63 0.10 -1.97 13.74
CA MET A 63 -0.40 -3.32 13.49
C MET A 63 -1.91 -3.42 13.77
N THR A 64 -2.37 -2.91 14.91
CA THR A 64 -3.80 -2.89 15.26
C THR A 64 -4.60 -1.96 14.35
N LYS A 65 -4.12 -0.73 14.11
CA LYS A 65 -4.79 0.28 13.26
C LYS A 65 -5.05 -0.22 11.85
N TYR A 66 -4.08 -0.94 11.27
CA TYR A 66 -4.18 -1.51 9.93
C TYR A 66 -4.65 -2.96 9.94
N TYR A 67 -4.98 -3.52 11.12
CA TYR A 67 -5.48 -4.88 11.32
C TYR A 67 -4.57 -5.97 10.73
N LEU A 68 -3.25 -5.78 10.86
CA LEU A 68 -2.24 -6.69 10.33
C LEU A 68 -1.95 -7.83 11.31
N ARG A 69 -1.55 -8.98 10.76
CA ARG A 69 -1.07 -10.12 11.54
C ARG A 69 0.32 -9.83 12.10
N PHE A 70 0.62 -10.46 13.23
CA PHE A 70 1.87 -10.26 13.96
C PHE A 70 3.11 -10.56 13.10
N ASP A 71 3.10 -11.66 12.35
CA ASP A 71 4.21 -12.02 11.46
C ASP A 71 4.43 -11.00 10.34
N THR A 72 3.36 -10.44 9.76
CA THR A 72 3.49 -9.38 8.76
C THR A 72 4.14 -8.13 9.35
N MET A 73 3.73 -7.72 10.55
CA MET A 73 4.36 -6.56 11.20
C MET A 73 5.85 -6.81 11.48
N LYS A 74 6.23 -8.04 11.88
CA LYS A 74 7.64 -8.42 12.01
C LYS A 74 8.41 -8.29 10.70
N GLN A 75 7.81 -8.64 9.56
CA GLN A 75 8.43 -8.43 8.25
C GLN A 75 8.62 -6.94 7.93
N ILE A 76 7.59 -6.12 8.17
CA ILE A 76 7.68 -4.66 7.99
C ILE A 76 8.85 -4.10 8.80
N MET A 77 8.98 -4.49 10.07
CA MET A 77 10.02 -3.99 10.97
C MET A 77 11.44 -4.46 10.62
N ARG A 78 11.58 -5.54 9.85
CA ARG A 78 12.85 -6.08 9.37
C ARG A 78 13.27 -5.53 8.01
N THR A 79 12.43 -4.69 7.40
CA THR A 79 12.73 -4.10 6.09
C THR A 79 14.00 -3.23 6.18
N PRO A 80 14.92 -3.31 5.21
CA PRO A 80 16.13 -2.49 5.21
C PRO A 80 15.85 -0.99 5.31
N GLU A 81 16.79 -0.22 5.87
CA GLU A 81 16.65 1.23 5.96
C GLU A 81 16.59 1.89 4.58
N ASN A 82 17.32 1.37 3.60
CA ASN A 82 17.27 1.80 2.20
C ASN A 82 16.15 1.10 1.42
N CYS A 83 14.97 0.96 2.03
CA CYS A 83 13.81 0.29 1.45
C CYS A 83 13.45 0.87 0.07
N SER A 84 13.70 0.08 -0.97
CA SER A 84 13.28 0.38 -2.33
C SER A 84 11.79 0.06 -2.54
N LEU A 85 11.23 0.51 -3.67
CA LEU A 85 9.87 0.12 -4.06
C LEU A 85 9.73 -1.40 -4.23
N GLU A 86 10.78 -2.08 -4.74
CA GLU A 86 10.78 -3.54 -4.88
C GLU A 86 10.83 -4.24 -3.51
N ASP A 87 11.63 -3.73 -2.57
CA ASP A 87 11.66 -4.26 -1.19
C ASP A 87 10.30 -4.15 -0.53
N ALA A 88 9.64 -2.99 -0.68
CA ALA A 88 8.29 -2.78 -0.18
C ALA A 88 7.29 -3.77 -0.80
N LEU A 89 7.41 -4.04 -2.10
CA LEU A 89 6.59 -5.04 -2.77
C LEU A 89 6.88 -6.46 -2.25
N ARG A 90 8.15 -6.80 -2.00
CA ARG A 90 8.54 -8.11 -1.44
C ARG A 90 7.94 -8.32 -0.05
N VAL A 91 7.93 -7.30 0.81
CA VAL A 91 7.25 -7.39 2.13
C VAL A 91 5.79 -7.79 1.98
N VAL A 92 5.07 -7.21 1.02
CA VAL A 92 3.68 -7.61 0.71
C VAL A 92 3.61 -9.07 0.26
N CYS A 93 4.56 -9.54 -0.55
CA CYS A 93 4.57 -10.92 -1.05
C CYS A 93 4.76 -11.97 0.06
N PHE A 94 5.50 -11.63 1.12
CA PHE A 94 5.71 -12.49 2.28
C PHE A 94 4.65 -12.31 3.38
N ALA A 95 3.64 -11.46 3.17
CA ALA A 95 2.64 -11.14 4.19
C ALA A 95 1.71 -12.32 4.51
N GLU A 96 1.36 -12.44 5.78
CA GLU A 96 0.56 -13.54 6.32
C GLU A 96 -0.95 -13.37 6.03
N GLU A 97 -1.39 -12.17 5.66
CA GLU A 97 -2.76 -11.88 5.21
C GLU A 97 -3.14 -12.63 3.92
N ILE A 98 -2.13 -12.96 3.11
CA ILE A 98 -2.29 -13.62 1.81
C ILE A 98 -1.55 -14.97 1.76
N SER A 99 -1.25 -15.56 2.92
CA SER A 99 -0.59 -16.88 3.02
C SER A 99 -1.42 -18.02 2.44
N TRP A 100 -2.73 -17.84 2.35
CA TRP A 100 -3.65 -18.80 1.74
C TRP A 100 -3.55 -18.86 0.20
N ILE A 101 -2.91 -17.89 -0.47
CA ILE A 101 -2.69 -17.94 -1.92
C ILE A 101 -1.62 -19.00 -2.22
N GLN A 102 -2.00 -20.05 -2.94
CA GLN A 102 -1.12 -21.16 -3.28
C GLN A 102 -0.73 -21.13 -4.77
N LEU A 103 0.48 -21.60 -5.08
CA LEU A 103 0.94 -21.80 -6.46
C LEU A 103 0.43 -23.15 -6.99
N ARG A 104 -0.47 -23.11 -7.98
CA ARG A 104 -1.04 -24.33 -8.58
C ARG A 104 -0.26 -24.75 -9.83
N ARG A 105 -0.31 -26.05 -10.17
CA ARG A 105 0.47 -26.62 -11.29
C ARG A 105 0.08 -26.01 -12.64
N ASN A 106 -1.22 -25.82 -12.88
CA ASN A 106 -1.78 -25.29 -14.13
C ASN A 106 -1.44 -23.81 -14.37
N GLU A 107 -1.12 -23.05 -13.32
CA GLU A 107 -0.82 -21.61 -13.41
C GLU A 107 0.66 -21.35 -13.78
N LYS A 108 1.55 -22.33 -13.55
CA LYS A 108 3.01 -22.15 -13.69
C LYS A 108 3.43 -21.72 -15.09
N LYS A 109 2.80 -22.26 -16.13
CA LYS A 109 3.14 -21.93 -17.52
C LYS A 109 2.95 -20.43 -17.78
N LEU A 110 1.75 -19.92 -17.46
CA LEU A 110 1.42 -18.52 -17.62
C LEU A 110 2.32 -17.62 -16.75
N LEU A 111 2.57 -17.98 -15.49
CA LEU A 111 3.44 -17.19 -14.60
C LEU A 111 4.89 -17.13 -15.12
N ASN A 112 5.41 -18.22 -15.70
CA ASN A 112 6.73 -18.20 -16.33
C ASN A 112 6.76 -17.28 -17.56
N GLU A 113 5.69 -17.26 -18.37
CA GLU A 113 5.56 -16.39 -19.55
C GLU A 113 5.47 -14.91 -19.14
N ILE A 114 4.68 -14.60 -18.11
CA ILE A 114 4.58 -13.26 -17.54
C ILE A 114 5.94 -12.81 -17.01
N ASN A 115 6.67 -13.64 -16.25
CA ASN A 115 7.99 -13.27 -15.74
C ASN A 115 9.07 -13.16 -16.82
N ALA A 116 8.96 -13.93 -17.92
CA ALA A 116 9.86 -13.79 -19.07
C ALA A 116 9.73 -12.39 -19.69
N ASP A 117 8.51 -11.85 -19.68
CA ASP A 117 8.18 -10.46 -20.00
C ASP A 117 8.87 -9.99 -21.29
N LYS A 118 8.50 -10.63 -22.41
CA LYS A 118 9.11 -10.38 -23.72
C LYS A 118 8.89 -8.96 -24.22
N ASP A 119 7.76 -8.37 -23.83
CA ASP A 119 7.35 -7.03 -24.25
C ASP A 119 7.80 -5.93 -23.26
N GLY A 120 8.53 -6.30 -22.19
CA GLY A 120 9.08 -5.34 -21.22
C GLY A 120 8.03 -4.57 -20.43
N ARG A 121 6.90 -5.21 -20.10
CA ARG A 121 5.76 -4.58 -19.41
C ARG A 121 5.91 -4.54 -17.90
N LEU A 122 6.64 -5.47 -17.30
CA LEU A 122 6.78 -5.53 -15.84
C LEU A 122 7.88 -4.60 -15.36
N ARG A 123 7.63 -3.93 -14.23
CA ARG A 123 8.62 -3.09 -13.56
C ARG A 123 9.71 -3.90 -12.87
N PHE A 124 9.31 -4.99 -12.22
CA PHE A 124 10.23 -5.90 -11.53
C PHE A 124 10.01 -7.35 -11.95
N HIS A 125 11.08 -8.14 -11.90
CA HIS A 125 11.09 -9.55 -12.29
C HIS A 125 11.62 -10.43 -11.17
N ILE A 126 11.19 -11.69 -11.14
CA ILE A 126 11.86 -12.70 -10.33
C ILE A 126 13.16 -13.08 -11.02
N LEU A 127 14.28 -12.89 -10.32
CA LEU A 127 15.62 -13.16 -10.81
C LEU A 127 16.19 -14.46 -10.20
N GLU A 128 17.08 -15.11 -10.94
CA GLU A 128 18.00 -16.14 -10.43
C GLU A 128 19.27 -15.49 -9.86
N ASN A 129 20.11 -16.27 -9.19
CA ASN A 129 21.36 -15.83 -8.52
C ASN A 129 22.35 -15.08 -9.45
N LYS A 130 22.17 -15.12 -10.77
CA LYS A 130 23.01 -14.43 -11.77
C LYS A 130 22.33 -13.19 -12.37
N GLY A 131 21.27 -12.68 -11.75
CA GLY A 131 20.50 -11.51 -12.24
C GLY A 131 19.64 -11.79 -13.48
N LYS A 132 19.57 -13.03 -13.95
CA LYS A 132 18.75 -13.42 -15.10
C LYS A 132 17.31 -13.68 -14.66
N LYS A 133 16.33 -13.34 -15.49
CA LYS A 133 14.92 -13.66 -15.25
C LYS A 133 14.74 -15.17 -15.02
N LYS A 134 14.14 -15.53 -13.89
CA LYS A 134 13.89 -16.92 -13.49
C LYS A 134 12.91 -17.58 -14.44
N LYS A 135 13.28 -18.75 -14.97
CA LYS A 135 12.46 -19.47 -15.96
C LYS A 135 11.34 -20.29 -15.34
N ARG A 136 11.50 -20.68 -14.08
CA ARG A 136 10.57 -21.60 -13.39
C ARG A 136 10.15 -21.01 -12.06
N ILE A 137 8.89 -20.64 -11.97
CA ILE A 137 8.26 -20.17 -10.73
C ILE A 137 7.94 -21.38 -9.84
N GLN A 138 8.34 -21.29 -8.57
CA GLN A 138 8.37 -22.40 -7.63
C GLN A 138 7.68 -22.10 -6.31
N THR A 139 7.65 -20.85 -5.86
CA THR A 139 7.06 -20.49 -4.56
C THR A 139 5.77 -19.69 -4.70
N ARG A 140 4.97 -19.64 -3.62
CA ARG A 140 3.76 -18.81 -3.59
C ARG A 140 4.12 -17.32 -3.63
N GLU A 141 5.23 -16.92 -3.02
CA GLU A 141 5.67 -15.53 -2.95
C GLU A 141 6.11 -15.03 -4.32
N GLU A 142 6.75 -15.89 -5.14
CA GLU A 142 7.06 -15.58 -6.54
C GLU A 142 5.80 -15.41 -7.38
N LYS A 143 4.78 -16.27 -7.18
CA LYS A 143 3.45 -16.09 -7.81
C LYS A 143 2.84 -14.75 -7.42
N ILE A 144 2.81 -14.42 -6.14
CA ILE A 144 2.23 -13.16 -5.64
C ILE A 144 2.98 -11.96 -6.23
N PHE A 145 4.31 -12.00 -6.27
CA PHE A 145 5.14 -10.95 -6.83
C PHE A 145 4.84 -10.70 -8.32
N ILE A 146 4.72 -11.78 -9.10
CA ILE A 146 4.40 -11.70 -10.52
C ILE A 146 2.99 -11.16 -10.75
N LEU A 147 2.00 -11.70 -10.03
CA LEU A 147 0.62 -11.24 -10.13
C LEU A 147 0.43 -9.79 -9.70
N ALA A 148 1.16 -9.34 -8.67
CA ALA A 148 1.18 -7.95 -8.27
C ALA A 148 1.73 -7.07 -9.40
N ASN A 149 2.92 -7.38 -9.93
CA ASN A 149 3.52 -6.62 -11.04
C ASN A 149 2.62 -6.59 -12.28
N ASP A 150 2.07 -7.73 -12.69
CA ASP A 150 1.19 -7.86 -13.86
C ASP A 150 -0.11 -7.06 -13.67
N CYS A 151 -0.73 -7.12 -12.49
CA CYS A 151 -1.91 -6.32 -12.16
C CYS A 151 -1.63 -4.81 -12.27
N LEU A 152 -0.47 -4.38 -11.74
CA LEU A 152 -0.08 -2.97 -11.69
C LEU A 152 0.36 -2.41 -13.07
N THR A 153 0.54 -3.24 -14.09
CA THR A 153 0.63 -2.73 -15.49
C THR A 153 -0.64 -2.00 -15.92
N GLY A 154 -1.77 -2.30 -15.27
CA GLY A 154 -3.09 -1.86 -15.64
C GLY A 154 -3.80 -2.78 -16.64
N ASP A 155 -3.06 -3.67 -17.31
CA ASP A 155 -3.53 -4.59 -18.35
C ASP A 155 -2.99 -6.01 -18.09
N PRO A 156 -3.45 -6.67 -17.00
CA PRO A 156 -2.92 -7.96 -16.59
C PRO A 156 -3.17 -9.03 -17.65
N SER A 157 -2.19 -9.90 -17.86
CA SER A 157 -2.32 -11.08 -18.74
C SER A 157 -3.05 -12.24 -18.08
N ALA A 158 -3.14 -12.26 -16.75
CA ALA A 158 -3.87 -13.28 -16.00
C ALA A 158 -5.39 -13.07 -16.05
N HIS A 159 -6.07 -13.72 -16.99
CA HIS A 159 -7.52 -13.61 -17.18
C HIS A 159 -8.35 -14.72 -16.52
N ASP A 160 -7.72 -15.78 -16.02
CA ASP A 160 -8.43 -16.85 -15.31
C ASP A 160 -9.07 -16.33 -14.02
N LEU A 161 -10.30 -16.75 -13.73
CA LEU A 161 -11.07 -16.27 -12.58
C LEU A 161 -10.32 -16.45 -11.25
N SER A 162 -9.60 -17.55 -11.07
CA SER A 162 -8.81 -17.81 -9.86
C SER A 162 -7.66 -16.81 -9.69
N LEU A 163 -6.95 -16.48 -10.78
CA LEU A 163 -5.85 -15.51 -10.74
C LEU A 163 -6.36 -14.08 -10.57
N ILE A 164 -7.53 -13.76 -11.13
CA ILE A 164 -8.20 -12.47 -10.90
C ILE A 164 -8.56 -12.31 -9.41
N GLN A 165 -9.09 -13.36 -8.77
CA GLN A 165 -9.38 -13.35 -7.34
C GLN A 165 -8.11 -13.20 -6.49
N ASP A 166 -7.04 -13.90 -6.85
CA ASP A 166 -5.73 -13.77 -6.20
C ASP A 166 -5.22 -12.32 -6.34
N MET A 167 -5.20 -11.75 -7.55
CA MET A 167 -4.78 -10.36 -7.80
C MET A 167 -5.60 -9.33 -7.01
N ASN A 168 -6.92 -9.50 -6.95
CA ASN A 168 -7.79 -8.60 -6.17
C ASN A 168 -7.47 -8.67 -4.68
N SER A 169 -7.20 -9.86 -4.16
CA SER A 169 -6.81 -10.08 -2.76
C SER A 169 -5.43 -9.48 -2.45
N ILE A 170 -4.50 -9.63 -3.39
CA ILE A 170 -3.16 -9.02 -3.33
C ILE A 170 -3.27 -7.50 -3.30
N CYS A 171 -4.05 -6.89 -4.19
CA CYS A 171 -4.18 -5.42 -4.22
C CYS A 171 -4.84 -4.86 -2.97
N SER A 172 -5.92 -5.49 -2.49
CA SER A 172 -6.64 -5.03 -1.30
C SER A 172 -5.78 -5.12 -0.03
N ASN A 173 -5.12 -6.27 0.19
CA ASN A 173 -4.23 -6.43 1.34
C ASN A 173 -2.94 -5.63 1.17
N GLY A 174 -2.34 -5.63 -0.03
CA GLY A 174 -1.14 -4.89 -0.37
C GLY A 174 -1.29 -3.39 -0.14
N TYR A 175 -2.44 -2.80 -0.50
CA TYR A 175 -2.75 -1.40 -0.17
C TYR A 175 -2.69 -1.14 1.33
N ARG A 176 -3.35 -2.00 2.14
CA ARG A 176 -3.40 -1.85 3.60
C ARG A 176 -2.03 -2.03 4.26
N ILE A 177 -1.27 -3.03 3.81
CA ILE A 177 0.09 -3.31 4.27
C ILE A 177 1.01 -2.14 3.92
N ALA A 178 1.00 -1.67 2.67
CA ALA A 178 1.84 -0.55 2.23
C ALA A 178 1.52 0.76 2.99
N LYS A 179 0.25 1.01 3.36
CA LYS A 179 -0.09 2.14 4.25
C LYS A 179 0.51 2.00 5.65
N CYS A 180 0.50 0.80 6.21
CA CYS A 180 1.15 0.52 7.48
C CYS A 180 2.66 0.73 7.38
N MET A 181 3.29 0.24 6.31
CA MET A 181 4.72 0.46 6.04
C MET A 181 5.05 1.96 5.96
N LYS A 182 4.25 2.75 5.23
CA LYS A 182 4.43 4.20 5.16
C LYS A 182 4.37 4.85 6.54
N ASP A 183 3.31 4.61 7.32
CA ASP A 183 3.19 5.20 8.67
C ASP A 183 4.32 4.68 9.60
N TYR A 184 4.81 3.45 9.43
CA TYR A 184 5.95 2.90 10.17
C TYR A 184 7.27 3.59 9.82
N PHE A 185 7.55 3.80 8.54
CA PHE A 185 8.76 4.51 8.11
C PHE A 185 8.72 5.99 8.47
N VAL A 186 7.53 6.61 8.48
CA VAL A 186 7.33 7.94 9.07
C VAL A 186 7.74 7.96 10.54
N TYR A 187 7.27 6.98 11.33
CA TYR A 187 7.67 6.84 12.74
C TYR A 187 9.20 6.66 12.89
N LYS A 188 9.81 5.86 12.02
CA LYS A 188 11.26 5.65 11.98
C LYS A 188 12.05 6.82 11.38
N ARG A 189 11.39 7.91 10.98
CA ARG A 189 11.97 9.06 10.27
C ARG A 189 12.77 8.65 9.02
N ASN A 190 12.31 7.62 8.31
CA ASN A 190 12.98 7.07 7.14
C ASN A 190 12.30 7.58 5.86
N PHE A 191 12.98 8.44 5.10
CA PHE A 191 12.38 9.14 3.97
C PHE A 191 12.07 8.21 2.80
N LYS A 192 13.07 7.46 2.31
CA LYS A 192 12.93 6.57 1.15
C LYS A 192 11.87 5.49 1.41
N GLY A 193 11.90 4.87 2.59
CA GLY A 193 10.92 3.87 2.98
C GLY A 193 9.50 4.43 3.04
N ALA A 194 9.31 5.65 3.56
CA ALA A 194 8.00 6.28 3.61
C ALA A 194 7.48 6.63 2.21
N VAL A 195 8.30 7.23 1.35
CA VAL A 195 7.94 7.60 -0.02
C VAL A 195 7.62 6.37 -0.86
N ASN A 196 8.50 5.36 -0.88
CA ASN A 196 8.30 4.13 -1.65
C ASN A 196 7.07 3.36 -1.19
N SER A 197 6.83 3.28 0.13
CA SER A 197 5.62 2.65 0.66
C SER A 197 4.34 3.44 0.31
N ALA A 198 4.40 4.77 0.30
CA ALA A 198 3.28 5.61 -0.13
C ALA A 198 2.97 5.42 -1.62
N LEU A 199 3.99 5.38 -2.48
CA LEU A 199 3.85 5.10 -3.91
C LEU A 199 3.23 3.71 -4.12
N LEU A 200 3.76 2.68 -3.45
CA LEU A 200 3.22 1.33 -3.54
C LEU A 200 1.75 1.26 -3.10
N ALA A 201 1.39 1.95 -2.01
CA ALA A 201 -0.01 2.03 -1.56
C ALA A 201 -0.91 2.68 -2.62
N LYS A 202 -0.47 3.79 -3.23
CA LYS A 202 -1.21 4.41 -4.34
C LYS A 202 -1.37 3.44 -5.51
N SER A 203 -0.31 2.73 -5.86
CA SER A 203 -0.33 1.79 -6.98
C SER A 203 -1.30 0.64 -6.76
N PHE A 204 -1.30 0.02 -5.58
CA PHE A 204 -2.27 -1.04 -5.24
C PHE A 204 -3.71 -0.54 -5.21
N ASN A 205 -3.95 0.68 -4.70
CA ASN A 205 -5.29 1.25 -4.66
C ASN A 205 -5.84 1.51 -6.08
N GLN A 206 -4.98 1.97 -6.99
CA GLN A 206 -5.36 2.27 -8.38
C GLN A 206 -5.24 1.06 -9.32
N LYS A 207 -4.62 -0.04 -8.87
CA LYS A 207 -4.23 -1.18 -9.71
C LYS A 207 -3.45 -0.72 -10.95
N LEU A 208 -2.48 0.15 -10.71
CA LEU A 208 -1.69 0.84 -11.72
C LEU A 208 -0.38 1.35 -11.11
N TRP A 209 0.75 1.16 -11.79
CA TRP A 209 1.99 1.84 -11.40
C TRP A 209 1.88 3.36 -11.56
N ASP A 210 2.70 4.07 -10.80
CA ASP A 210 2.79 5.54 -10.81
C ASP A 210 3.34 6.10 -12.13
N ASP A 211 4.13 5.30 -12.86
CA ASP A 211 4.70 5.61 -14.18
C ASP A 211 3.90 5.01 -15.35
N SER A 212 2.70 4.46 -15.09
CA SER A 212 1.90 3.85 -16.15
C SER A 212 1.43 4.88 -17.19
N PRO A 213 1.46 4.54 -18.50
CA PRO A 213 0.93 5.41 -19.56
C PRO A 213 -0.60 5.55 -19.52
N TYR A 214 -1.30 4.75 -18.72
CA TYR A 214 -2.76 4.67 -18.68
C TYR A 214 -3.37 5.41 -17.49
N LEU A 215 -2.85 6.60 -17.17
CA LEU A 215 -3.29 7.45 -16.06
C LEU A 215 -4.81 7.59 -15.95
N LEU A 216 -5.50 7.74 -17.08
CA LEU A 216 -6.96 7.95 -17.12
C LEU A 216 -7.77 6.75 -16.63
N LYS A 217 -7.19 5.54 -16.55
CA LYS A 217 -7.85 4.36 -15.97
C LYS A 217 -8.27 4.59 -14.50
N GLN A 218 -7.68 5.56 -13.81
CA GLN A 218 -8.08 5.95 -12.45
C GLN A 218 -9.49 6.55 -12.38
N LEU A 219 -10.06 7.00 -13.50
CA LEU A 219 -11.40 7.59 -13.54
C LEU A 219 -12.49 6.52 -13.61
N PRO A 220 -13.62 6.71 -12.89
CA PRO A 220 -14.77 5.83 -13.00
C PRO A 220 -15.25 5.70 -14.45
N GLY A 221 -15.53 4.47 -14.89
CA GLY A 221 -16.00 4.19 -16.25
C GLY A 221 -14.91 4.02 -17.31
N ILE A 222 -13.64 4.27 -16.98
CA ILE A 222 -12.51 3.98 -17.89
C ILE A 222 -11.93 2.60 -17.61
N GLY A 223 -12.37 1.63 -18.41
CA GLY A 223 -11.70 0.33 -18.50
C GLY A 223 -10.46 0.37 -19.41
N MET A 224 -9.70 -0.74 -19.45
CA MET A 224 -8.44 -0.79 -20.21
C MET A 224 -8.62 -0.56 -21.72
N VAL A 225 -9.71 -1.07 -22.31
CA VAL A 225 -10.03 -0.81 -23.73
C VAL A 225 -10.18 0.69 -23.99
N THR A 226 -10.93 1.38 -23.14
CA THR A 226 -11.15 2.84 -23.23
C THR A 226 -9.85 3.61 -22.99
N ALA A 227 -9.05 3.21 -21.99
CA ALA A 227 -7.76 3.85 -21.71
C ALA A 227 -6.78 3.72 -22.89
N LYS A 228 -6.72 2.56 -23.57
CA LYS A 228 -5.91 2.36 -24.78
C LYS A 228 -6.38 3.24 -25.94
N ALA A 229 -7.70 3.35 -26.14
CA ALA A 229 -8.29 4.17 -27.18
C ALA A 229 -8.03 5.68 -26.95
N LEU A 230 -8.13 6.15 -25.70
CA LEU A 230 -7.76 7.52 -25.33
C LEU A 230 -6.27 7.78 -25.55
N HIS A 231 -5.42 6.84 -25.13
CA HIS A 231 -3.98 6.96 -25.31
C HIS A 231 -3.58 7.00 -26.80
N SER A 232 -4.22 6.20 -27.66
CA SER A 232 -3.92 6.18 -29.10
C SER A 232 -4.33 7.47 -29.82
N MET A 233 -5.37 8.16 -29.35
CA MET A 233 -5.74 9.49 -29.85
C MET A 233 -4.97 10.65 -29.18
N GLY A 234 -3.95 10.36 -28.37
CA GLY A 234 -3.09 11.36 -27.73
C GLY A 234 -3.64 11.95 -26.42
N VAL A 235 -4.78 11.46 -25.92
CA VAL A 235 -5.37 11.90 -24.65
C VAL A 235 -4.73 11.10 -23.51
N LYS A 236 -3.63 11.63 -22.97
CA LYS A 236 -2.75 10.94 -22.00
C LYS A 236 -2.73 11.56 -20.58
N SER A 237 -3.36 12.70 -20.39
CA SER A 237 -3.42 13.40 -19.09
C SER A 237 -4.84 13.85 -18.75
N PHE A 238 -5.08 14.20 -17.48
CA PHE A 238 -6.35 14.76 -17.05
C PHE A 238 -6.66 16.08 -17.75
N GLU A 239 -5.64 16.92 -17.98
CA GLU A 239 -5.75 18.16 -18.74
C GLU A 239 -6.13 17.89 -20.20
N ALA A 240 -5.47 16.94 -20.87
CA ALA A 240 -5.81 16.57 -22.24
C ALA A 240 -7.25 16.04 -22.35
N LEU A 241 -7.73 15.31 -21.34
CA LEU A 241 -9.11 14.84 -21.29
C LEU A 241 -10.11 15.98 -21.06
N ALA A 242 -9.75 16.97 -20.24
CA ALA A 242 -10.58 18.16 -20.00
C ALA A 242 -10.77 18.99 -21.28
N GLU A 243 -9.75 19.09 -22.13
CA GLU A 243 -9.80 19.84 -23.39
C GLU A 243 -10.39 19.02 -24.56
N ALA A 244 -10.37 17.69 -24.48
CA ALA A 244 -10.84 16.84 -25.57
C ALA A 244 -12.33 17.00 -25.86
N ASP A 245 -12.69 16.90 -27.16
CA ASP A 245 -14.08 16.92 -27.61
C ASP A 245 -14.82 15.65 -27.15
N PRO A 246 -15.92 15.76 -26.39
CA PRO A 246 -16.68 14.61 -25.90
C PRO A 246 -17.17 13.66 -26.99
N ARG A 247 -17.50 14.19 -28.18
CA ARG A 247 -18.04 13.41 -29.30
C ARG A 247 -16.91 12.65 -29.99
N LYS A 248 -15.70 13.23 -30.07
CA LYS A 248 -14.51 12.50 -30.53
C LYS A 248 -14.14 11.36 -29.59
N ILE A 249 -14.25 11.58 -28.26
CA ILE A 249 -14.05 10.52 -27.26
C ILE A 249 -15.03 9.38 -27.51
N GLU A 250 -16.32 9.66 -27.69
CA GLU A 250 -17.36 8.67 -27.96
C GLU A 250 -17.06 7.85 -29.22
N ILE A 251 -16.68 8.51 -30.32
CA ILE A 251 -16.31 7.86 -31.58
C ILE A 251 -15.11 6.92 -31.39
N VAL A 252 -14.01 7.42 -30.84
CA VAL A 252 -12.76 6.64 -30.70
C VAL A 252 -12.91 5.49 -29.71
N THR A 253 -13.69 5.69 -28.64
CA THR A 253 -13.92 4.66 -27.62
C THR A 253 -15.05 3.69 -27.98
N GLY A 254 -15.79 3.93 -29.08
CA GLY A 254 -16.95 3.13 -29.48
C GLY A 254 -18.10 3.20 -28.47
N ARG A 255 -18.20 4.29 -27.71
CA ARG A 255 -19.23 4.47 -26.67
C ARG A 255 -20.32 5.42 -27.16
N LYS A 256 -21.55 5.19 -26.70
CA LYS A 256 -22.71 6.01 -27.08
C LYS A 256 -22.73 7.32 -26.30
N TYR A 257 -23.29 8.35 -26.93
CA TYR A 257 -23.69 9.58 -26.24
C TYR A 257 -24.53 9.27 -24.99
N PRO A 258 -24.33 9.95 -23.84
CA PRO A 258 -23.41 11.07 -23.58
C PRO A 258 -22.11 10.65 -22.85
N PHE A 259 -21.54 9.47 -23.13
CA PHE A 259 -20.37 8.93 -22.42
C PHE A 259 -19.19 9.90 -22.32
N GLY A 260 -18.89 10.65 -23.38
CA GLY A 260 -17.77 11.59 -23.38
C GLY A 260 -17.95 12.71 -22.35
N ASN A 261 -19.19 13.21 -22.18
CA ASN A 261 -19.51 14.23 -21.19
C ASN A 261 -19.37 13.65 -19.77
N HIS A 262 -19.94 12.46 -19.53
CA HIS A 262 -19.85 11.80 -18.22
C HIS A 262 -18.41 11.55 -17.76
N ILE A 263 -17.53 11.14 -18.68
CA ILE A 263 -16.11 10.92 -18.37
C ILE A 263 -15.42 12.24 -18.03
N LYS A 264 -15.73 13.32 -18.73
CA LYS A 264 -15.20 14.65 -18.39
C LYS A 264 -15.72 15.13 -17.05
N ASP A 265 -17.00 14.95 -16.76
CA ASP A 265 -17.59 15.27 -15.45
C ASP A 265 -16.92 14.49 -14.32
N SER A 266 -16.44 13.27 -14.59
CA SER A 266 -15.72 12.46 -13.60
C SER A 266 -14.40 13.10 -13.13
N LEU A 267 -13.82 14.06 -13.89
CA LEU A 267 -12.66 14.85 -13.46
C LEU A 267 -12.96 15.65 -12.18
N LEU A 268 -14.22 16.00 -11.92
CA LEU A 268 -14.65 16.68 -10.70
C LEU A 268 -14.49 15.80 -9.44
N SER A 269 -14.28 14.48 -9.61
CA SER A 269 -14.00 13.56 -8.50
C SER A 269 -12.53 13.53 -8.07
N LEU A 270 -11.64 14.16 -8.85
CA LEU A 270 -10.23 14.27 -8.53
C LEU A 270 -9.98 15.34 -7.47
N PRO A 271 -8.90 15.19 -6.65
CA PRO A 271 -8.48 16.27 -5.76
C PRO A 271 -8.11 17.53 -6.57
N PRO A 272 -8.24 18.73 -5.97
CA PRO A 272 -7.84 19.94 -6.65
C PRO A 272 -6.33 19.95 -6.92
N LYS A 273 -5.92 20.63 -7.99
CA LYS A 273 -4.51 20.78 -8.35
C LYS A 273 -3.83 21.71 -7.34
N VAL A 274 -2.69 21.26 -6.81
CA VAL A 274 -1.90 21.98 -5.81
C VAL A 274 -0.51 22.19 -6.36
N ASP A 275 -0.07 23.45 -6.36
CA ASP A 275 1.31 23.83 -6.59
C ASP A 275 2.06 23.87 -5.26
N VAL A 276 3.33 23.47 -5.27
CA VAL A 276 4.19 23.42 -4.08
C VAL A 276 5.45 24.20 -4.37
N LYS A 277 5.72 25.22 -3.56
CA LYS A 277 6.96 26.01 -3.62
C LYS A 277 7.73 25.88 -2.32
N LEU A 278 9.02 25.59 -2.44
CA LEU A 278 9.97 25.52 -1.34
C LEU A 278 10.91 26.72 -1.44
N ALA A 279 11.02 27.52 -0.39
CA ALA A 279 11.93 28.64 -0.31
C ALA A 279 12.73 28.59 0.99
N GLU A 280 14.03 28.87 0.91
CA GLU A 280 14.88 29.07 2.09
C GLU A 280 14.77 30.53 2.55
N ILE A 281 14.66 30.74 3.85
CA ILE A 281 14.61 32.07 4.47
C ILE A 281 15.81 32.21 5.40
N GLU A 282 16.43 33.39 5.37
CA GLU A 282 17.53 33.73 6.27
C GLU A 282 17.13 33.51 7.74
N SER A 283 17.99 32.82 8.45
CA SER A 283 17.84 32.54 9.87
C SER A 283 18.94 33.26 10.63
N HIS A 284 18.57 34.10 11.59
CA HIS A 284 19.53 34.80 12.44
C HIS A 284 20.24 33.87 13.45
N THR A 285 19.92 32.58 13.47
CA THR A 285 20.60 31.57 14.31
C THR A 285 21.63 30.82 13.48
N HIS A 286 22.91 30.89 13.88
CA HIS A 286 24.01 30.16 13.24
C HIS A 286 23.70 28.65 13.12
N GLY A 287 23.85 28.11 11.91
CA GLY A 287 23.77 26.65 11.63
C GLY A 287 22.36 26.06 11.46
N LYS A 288 21.29 26.86 11.38
CA LYS A 288 19.93 26.36 11.09
C LYS A 288 19.32 27.09 9.89
N SER A 289 19.11 26.38 8.79
CA SER A 289 18.29 26.85 7.66
C SER A 289 16.80 26.79 8.01
N LYS A 290 16.04 27.83 7.66
CA LYS A 290 14.58 27.82 7.73
C LYS A 290 14.02 27.63 6.34
N LEU A 291 13.18 26.62 6.16
CA LEU A 291 12.48 26.35 4.91
C LEU A 291 11.01 26.72 5.07
N VAL A 292 10.46 27.43 4.09
CA VAL A 292 9.04 27.71 3.98
C VAL A 292 8.47 26.98 2.78
N VAL A 293 7.44 26.17 3.05
CA VAL A 293 6.67 25.46 2.02
C VAL A 293 5.35 26.18 1.82
N THR A 294 5.14 26.67 0.61
CA THR A 294 3.88 27.32 0.21
C THR A 294 3.08 26.37 -0.67
N LEU A 295 1.88 26.00 -0.20
CA LEU A 295 0.91 25.21 -0.96
C LEU A 295 -0.13 26.14 -1.57
N THR A 296 -0.24 26.14 -2.91
CA THR A 296 -1.21 26.97 -3.62
C THR A 296 -2.21 26.11 -4.36
N ARG A 297 -3.51 26.27 -4.08
CA ARG A 297 -4.55 25.60 -4.85
C ARG A 297 -4.77 26.34 -6.17
N ILE A 298 -4.55 25.65 -7.30
CA ILE A 298 -4.69 26.23 -8.63
C ILE A 298 -6.12 26.12 -9.16
N SER A 299 -6.80 25.00 -8.88
CA SER A 299 -8.17 24.76 -9.34
C SER A 299 -9.19 24.97 -8.21
N GLN A 300 -10.38 25.50 -8.51
CA GLN A 300 -11.45 25.54 -7.52
C GLN A 300 -11.77 24.11 -7.05
N SER A 301 -11.98 23.93 -5.75
CA SER A 301 -12.48 22.66 -5.23
C SER A 301 -13.89 22.47 -5.78
N GLY A 302 -14.10 21.47 -6.64
CA GLY A 302 -15.45 21.07 -7.02
C GLY A 302 -16.27 20.76 -5.76
N GLN A 303 -17.60 20.85 -5.84
CA GLN A 303 -18.51 20.45 -4.75
C GLN A 303 -18.53 18.91 -4.58
N SER A 304 -17.36 18.29 -4.50
CA SER A 304 -17.23 16.88 -4.19
C SER A 304 -17.50 16.69 -2.70
N ALA A 305 -18.48 15.86 -2.35
CA ALA A 305 -18.68 15.41 -0.97
C ALA A 305 -17.49 14.60 -0.44
N LYS A 306 -16.57 14.19 -1.32
CA LYS A 306 -15.41 13.36 -1.00
C LYS A 306 -14.28 14.25 -0.48
N ARG A 307 -13.84 13.97 0.75
CA ARG A 307 -12.70 14.66 1.37
C ARG A 307 -11.40 14.07 0.86
N HIS A 308 -10.51 14.91 0.34
CA HIS A 308 -9.20 14.49 -0.12
C HIS A 308 -8.12 14.81 0.93
N TYR A 309 -7.24 13.84 1.16
CA TYR A 309 -6.11 13.95 2.09
C TYR A 309 -4.81 13.68 1.33
N ALA A 310 -3.75 14.38 1.74
CA ALA A 310 -2.39 14.13 1.28
C ALA A 310 -1.44 14.00 2.47
N ASP A 311 -0.38 13.23 2.30
CA ASP A 311 0.77 13.19 3.21
C ASP A 311 1.83 14.16 2.63
N MET A 312 2.12 15.26 3.34
CA MET A 312 3.25 16.15 3.05
C MET A 312 4.47 15.61 3.78
N ILE A 313 5.49 15.17 3.02
CA ILE A 313 6.72 14.62 3.57
C ILE A 313 7.87 15.46 3.02
N ILE A 314 8.66 16.06 3.91
CA ILE A 314 9.90 16.77 3.59
C ILE A 314 11.04 15.98 4.22
N GLY A 315 12.05 15.63 3.44
CA GLY A 315 13.17 14.85 3.92
C GLY A 315 14.45 15.09 3.11
N SER A 316 15.56 14.62 3.66
CA SER A 316 16.86 14.58 3.00
C SER A 316 17.01 13.22 2.32
N GLU A 317 17.27 13.21 1.00
CA GLU A 317 17.55 11.97 0.26
C GLU A 317 18.94 11.40 0.57
N GLU A 318 19.89 12.27 0.89
CA GLU A 318 21.26 11.92 1.26
C GLU A 318 21.27 11.20 2.61
N ASP A 319 20.66 11.82 3.63
CA ASP A 319 20.60 11.25 4.98
C ASP A 319 19.48 10.23 5.16
N ASN A 320 18.63 10.05 4.14
CA ASN A 320 17.43 9.22 4.18
C ASN A 320 16.50 9.53 5.37
N THR A 321 16.44 10.80 5.79
CA THR A 321 15.72 11.20 7.00
C THR A 321 14.52 12.09 6.71
N ILE A 322 13.44 11.89 7.44
CA ILE A 322 12.27 12.78 7.39
C ILE A 322 12.50 13.96 8.33
N LEU A 323 12.46 15.15 7.77
CA LEU A 323 12.58 16.43 8.47
C LEU A 323 11.21 16.93 8.94
N PHE A 324 10.18 16.72 8.13
CA PHE A 324 8.82 17.12 8.42
C PHE A 324 7.81 16.17 7.80
N HIS A 325 6.74 15.84 8.54
CA HIS A 325 5.61 15.09 8.02
C HIS A 325 4.30 15.62 8.58
N GLU A 326 3.32 15.85 7.70
CA GLU A 326 1.98 16.23 8.09
C GLU A 326 0.92 15.62 7.15
N LYS A 327 -0.25 15.31 7.72
CA LYS A 327 -1.44 14.94 6.93
C LYS A 327 -2.29 16.18 6.69
N ILE A 328 -2.34 16.62 5.44
CA ILE A 328 -3.08 17.82 5.03
C ILE A 328 -4.41 17.44 4.37
N ARG A 329 -5.42 18.29 4.56
CA ARG A 329 -6.66 18.24 3.79
C ARG A 329 -6.49 19.09 2.55
N VAL A 330 -6.55 18.48 1.37
CA VAL A 330 -6.30 19.19 0.11
C VAL A 330 -7.37 20.28 -0.13
N ASP A 331 -8.57 20.07 0.41
CA ASP A 331 -9.71 20.98 0.32
C ASP A 331 -9.67 22.11 1.36
N GLN A 332 -8.76 22.07 2.34
CA GLN A 332 -8.61 23.07 3.40
C GLN A 332 -7.13 23.32 3.69
N PHE A 333 -6.52 24.33 3.06
CA PHE A 333 -5.24 24.86 3.51
C PHE A 333 -5.52 25.93 4.56
N SER A 334 -5.28 25.62 5.83
CA SER A 334 -5.30 26.65 6.89
C SER A 334 -4.18 27.65 6.60
N ARG A 335 -4.50 28.94 6.71
CA ARG A 335 -3.64 30.06 6.26
C ARG A 335 -2.33 30.22 7.04
N TYR A 336 -2.07 29.42 8.08
CA TYR A 336 -0.85 29.46 8.88
C TYR A 336 -0.58 28.07 9.47
N MET A 337 0.57 27.49 9.13
CA MET A 337 1.20 26.40 9.88
C MET A 337 2.63 26.88 10.13
N ASN A 338 2.89 27.32 11.37
CA ASN A 338 4.19 27.82 11.83
C ASN A 338 5.11 26.68 12.25
#